data_AF-A0A9P3LST5-F1
#
_entry.id   AF-A0A9P3LST5-F1
#
_cell.length_a   1.000
_cell.length_b   1.000
_cell.length_c   1.000
_cell.angle_alpha   90.00
_cell.angle_beta   90.00
_cell.angle_gamma   90.00
#
_symmetry.space_group_name_H-M   'P 1'
#
loop_
_entity.id
_entity.type
_entity.pdbx_description
1 polymer ?
#
loop_
_entity_poly.entity_id
_entity_poly.type
_entity_poly.pdbx_seq_one_letter_code
_entity_poly.pdbx_strand_id
1 'polypeptide(L)'
;MIPEWGLVEWQTTIAIVHNGSKPRSLFTSNSDCTKRAHRVKKLHGMLPTQKYMHNWRPDLYEDDYCRVCESNVEDTNHIWRCPETLTSQCEGWEETMELVTSLGKKLWERAKESWESEKKKAEEEGKEFKKKEPTFSNETMDSFWTMLMDYFRGARNIKEQNLLDDDMEREEVVDLGSLGWRPWTVIDAYHGLAPLFLKDKFQTLFYTTQEIASIMADRFIKGIEDYGRTGIWNPRCKKTVDWEKSIGVTGVSKRTRPEEPGTRAGGHGGSNSNFGNFNRDRFDVTRMKRLHKAADKDVLDEYQGKGVLNVMERTGGVKYFLEKDLGN
;
A
#
# COMPACT_ATOMS: atom_id res chain seq x y z
N MET A 1 6.74 -7.53 -9.61
CA MET A 1 8.19 -7.66 -9.42
C MET A 1 8.56 -6.48 -8.55
N ILE A 2 8.90 -6.67 -7.26
CA ILE A 2 9.27 -5.51 -6.41
C ILE A 2 10.38 -4.82 -7.21
N PRO A 3 10.26 -3.51 -7.49
CA PRO A 3 11.37 -2.77 -8.08
C PRO A 3 12.61 -3.14 -7.28
N GLU A 4 13.69 -3.55 -7.96
CA GLU A 4 14.88 -4.19 -7.37
C GLU A 4 15.11 -3.79 -5.90
N TRP A 5 15.28 -4.74 -4.98
CA TRP A 5 15.31 -4.50 -3.51
C TRP A 5 16.18 -3.31 -3.08
N GLY A 6 17.24 -3.01 -3.83
CA GLY A 6 18.12 -1.86 -3.64
C GLY A 6 17.54 -0.49 -4.05
N LEU A 7 16.31 -0.44 -4.57
CA LEU A 7 15.57 0.75 -5.00
C LEU A 7 14.44 1.12 -4.00
N VAL A 8 14.17 0.26 -3.02
CA VAL A 8 13.14 0.49 -1.99
C VAL A 8 13.76 1.19 -0.78
N GLU A 9 13.14 2.29 -0.36
CA GLU A 9 13.41 2.95 0.91
C GLU A 9 12.76 2.10 2.02
N TRP A 10 13.54 1.15 2.55
CA TRP A 10 13.03 0.20 3.55
C TRP A 10 12.72 0.85 4.89
N GLN A 11 13.37 1.94 5.27
CA GLN A 11 13.09 2.60 6.56
C GLN A 11 11.69 3.20 6.55
N THR A 12 11.37 3.96 5.51
CA THR A 12 10.05 4.53 5.23
C THR A 12 9.02 3.43 5.05
N THR A 13 9.30 2.44 4.21
CA THR A 13 8.37 1.32 3.96
C THR A 13 8.01 0.59 5.26
N ILE A 14 9.00 0.25 6.09
CA ILE A 14 8.77 -0.41 7.38
C ILE A 14 8.06 0.53 8.36
N ALA A 15 8.42 1.82 8.40
CA ALA A 15 7.72 2.80 9.21
C ALA A 15 6.24 2.90 8.82
N ILE A 16 5.91 2.84 7.53
CA ILE A 16 4.53 2.80 7.04
C ILE A 16 3.85 1.51 7.48
N VAL A 17 4.45 0.34 7.25
CA VAL A 17 3.88 -0.97 7.65
C VAL A 17 3.56 -1.01 9.14
N HIS A 18 4.45 -0.47 9.97
CA HIS A 18 4.30 -0.47 11.43
C HIS A 18 3.64 0.79 12.00
N ASN A 19 3.12 1.68 11.15
CA ASN A 19 2.44 2.91 11.58
C ASN A 19 3.31 3.81 12.49
N GLY A 20 4.62 3.85 12.25
CA GLY A 20 5.60 4.54 13.08
C GLY A 20 5.94 3.84 14.39
N SER A 21 5.24 2.76 14.75
CA SER A 21 5.53 1.97 15.95
C SER A 21 6.84 1.20 15.78
N LYS A 22 7.69 1.24 16.80
CA LYS A 22 8.89 0.39 16.84
C LYS A 22 8.44 -1.08 16.87
N PRO A 23 8.92 -1.97 15.98
CA PRO A 23 8.56 -3.40 15.97
C PRO A 23 8.89 -4.16 17.27
N ARG A 24 9.67 -3.55 18.18
CA ARG A 24 9.97 -4.06 19.51
C ARG A 24 9.14 -3.42 20.63
N SER A 25 8.18 -2.56 20.32
CA SER A 25 7.30 -2.01 21.36
C SER A 25 6.49 -3.14 21.98
N LEU A 26 6.50 -3.23 23.32
CA LEU A 26 5.72 -4.21 24.07
C LEU A 26 4.23 -3.85 24.13
N PHE A 27 3.85 -2.72 23.55
CA PHE A 27 2.49 -2.21 23.52
C PHE A 27 2.09 -1.85 22.08
N THR A 28 0.90 -2.29 21.68
CA THR A 28 0.25 -1.95 20.41
C THR A 28 -1.26 -1.86 20.67
N SER A 29 -1.93 -0.88 20.06
CA SER A 29 -3.39 -0.75 20.16
C SER A 29 -4.08 -1.70 19.18
N ASN A 30 -5.34 -2.04 19.43
CA ASN A 30 -6.15 -2.84 18.48
C ASN A 30 -6.23 -2.19 17.09
N SER A 31 -6.27 -0.86 17.04
CA SER A 31 -6.24 -0.09 15.79
C SER A 31 -4.92 -0.30 15.04
N ASP A 32 -3.78 -0.20 15.74
CA ASP A 32 -2.45 -0.43 15.17
C ASP A 32 -2.28 -1.88 14.67
N CYS A 33 -2.71 -2.87 15.46
CA CYS A 33 -2.72 -4.27 15.04
C CYS A 33 -3.54 -4.49 13.77
N THR A 34 -4.73 -3.89 13.67
CA THR A 34 -5.62 -4.03 12.51
C THR A 34 -5.03 -3.36 11.27
N LYS A 35 -4.43 -2.17 11.42
CA LYS A 35 -3.74 -1.47 10.32
C LYS A 35 -2.53 -2.26 9.82
N ARG A 36 -1.70 -2.76 10.74
CA ARG A 36 -0.54 -3.57 10.41
C ARG A 36 -0.93 -4.87 9.70
N ALA A 37 -1.92 -5.59 10.23
CA ALA A 37 -2.42 -6.81 9.60
C ALA A 37 -2.95 -6.55 8.18
N HIS A 38 -3.65 -5.44 7.96
CA HIS A 38 -4.09 -5.02 6.63
C HIS A 38 -2.90 -4.72 5.70
N ARG A 39 -1.91 -3.95 6.14
CA ARG A 39 -0.72 -3.61 5.34
C ARG A 39 0.08 -4.85 4.95
N VAL A 40 0.28 -5.79 5.87
CA VAL A 40 0.90 -7.08 5.59
C VAL A 40 0.07 -7.86 4.56
N LYS A 41 -1.24 -8.03 4.78
CA LYS A 41 -2.10 -8.74 3.81
C LYS A 41 -2.09 -8.10 2.43
N LYS A 42 -2.06 -6.77 2.36
CA LYS A 42 -1.96 -6.00 1.11
C LYS A 42 -0.65 -6.31 0.38
N LEU A 43 0.49 -6.24 1.08
CA LEU A 43 1.80 -6.59 0.54
C LEU A 43 1.92 -8.05 0.11
N HIS A 44 1.12 -8.95 0.69
CA HIS A 44 1.10 -10.36 0.34
C HIS A 44 -0.03 -10.73 -0.64
N GLY A 45 -0.81 -9.76 -1.14
CA GLY A 45 -1.99 -10.01 -1.99
C GLY A 45 -3.05 -10.92 -1.35
N MET A 46 -3.12 -10.95 -0.03
CA MET A 46 -4.05 -11.77 0.77
C MET A 46 -5.32 -11.00 1.15
N LEU A 47 -5.61 -9.89 0.47
CA LEU A 47 -6.85 -9.17 0.67
C LEU A 47 -8.02 -9.99 0.12
N PRO A 48 -9.20 -9.99 0.80
CA PRO A 48 -10.36 -10.75 0.35
C PRO A 48 -11.01 -10.13 -0.89
N THR A 49 -10.47 -10.44 -2.07
CA THR A 49 -11.01 -10.05 -3.38
C THR A 49 -12.16 -10.96 -3.79
N GLN A 50 -13.01 -10.57 -4.73
CA GLN A 50 -14.12 -11.41 -5.21
C GLN A 50 -13.59 -12.69 -5.85
N LYS A 51 -12.49 -12.62 -6.63
CA LYS A 51 -11.79 -13.82 -7.13
C LYS A 51 -11.36 -14.75 -6.02
N TYR A 52 -10.79 -14.23 -4.93
CA TYR A 52 -10.43 -15.05 -3.78
C TYR A 52 -11.67 -15.68 -3.11
N MET A 53 -12.73 -14.89 -2.92
CA MET A 53 -13.95 -15.33 -2.24
C MET A 53 -14.73 -16.37 -3.06
N HIS A 54 -14.87 -16.18 -4.38
CA HIS A 54 -15.46 -17.13 -5.32
C HIS A 54 -14.69 -18.45 -5.34
N ASN A 55 -13.36 -18.39 -5.42
CA ASN A 55 -12.52 -19.59 -5.38
C ASN A 55 -12.64 -20.34 -4.05
N TRP A 56 -12.90 -19.66 -2.94
CA TRP A 56 -13.00 -20.27 -1.62
C TRP A 56 -14.42 -20.80 -1.32
N ARG A 57 -15.45 -19.99 -1.59
CA ARG A 57 -16.87 -20.26 -1.32
C ARG A 57 -17.72 -20.03 -2.59
N PRO A 58 -17.55 -20.89 -3.61
CA PRO A 58 -18.35 -20.79 -4.84
C PRO A 58 -19.85 -21.02 -4.58
N ASP A 59 -20.20 -21.63 -3.43
CA ASP A 59 -21.56 -21.77 -2.95
C ASP A 59 -22.20 -20.46 -2.45
N LEU A 60 -21.40 -19.48 -2.02
CA LEU A 60 -21.87 -18.18 -1.55
C LEU A 60 -21.61 -17.03 -2.54
N TYR A 61 -20.58 -17.17 -3.37
CA TYR A 61 -20.13 -16.16 -4.32
C TYR A 61 -20.23 -16.79 -5.70
N GLU A 62 -21.28 -16.45 -6.45
CA GLU A 62 -21.57 -17.03 -7.77
C GLU A 62 -20.55 -16.61 -8.84
N ASP A 63 -20.05 -15.38 -8.73
CA ASP A 63 -19.12 -14.76 -9.67
C ASP A 63 -17.94 -14.08 -8.95
N ASP A 64 -16.90 -13.76 -9.69
CA ASP A 64 -15.71 -13.04 -9.23
C ASP A 64 -15.64 -11.58 -9.69
N TYR A 65 -16.75 -10.99 -10.15
CA TYR A 65 -16.78 -9.61 -10.62
C TYR A 65 -16.67 -8.61 -9.47
N CYS A 66 -15.97 -7.52 -9.74
CA CYS A 66 -15.80 -6.41 -8.81
C CYS A 66 -17.13 -5.78 -8.45
N ARG A 67 -17.41 -5.63 -7.15
CA ARG A 67 -18.66 -5.00 -6.67
C ARG A 67 -18.64 -3.48 -6.77
N VAL A 68 -17.57 -2.89 -7.30
CA VAL A 68 -17.48 -1.46 -7.56
C VAL A 68 -17.83 -1.15 -9.02
N CYS A 69 -17.23 -1.87 -9.97
CA CYS A 69 -17.44 -1.64 -11.42
C CYS A 69 -18.34 -2.67 -12.11
N GLU A 70 -18.64 -3.79 -11.45
CA GLU A 70 -19.56 -4.86 -11.89
C GLU A 70 -19.24 -5.47 -13.26
N SER A 71 -18.06 -5.20 -13.81
CA SER A 71 -17.68 -5.53 -15.19
C SER A 71 -16.40 -6.35 -15.29
N ASN A 72 -15.43 -6.08 -14.42
CA ASN A 72 -14.13 -6.73 -14.45
C ASN A 72 -13.96 -7.71 -13.28
N VAL A 73 -13.19 -8.76 -13.48
CA VAL A 73 -12.81 -9.70 -12.42
C VAL A 73 -12.03 -8.96 -11.34
N GLU A 74 -12.44 -9.13 -10.09
CA GLU A 74 -11.78 -8.51 -8.94
C GLU A 74 -10.63 -9.39 -8.43
N ASP A 75 -9.47 -9.26 -9.06
CA ASP A 75 -8.22 -9.77 -8.54
C ASP A 75 -7.50 -8.77 -7.62
N THR A 76 -6.31 -9.14 -7.16
CA THR A 76 -5.49 -8.33 -6.23
C THR A 76 -5.13 -6.95 -6.81
N ASN A 77 -4.97 -6.85 -8.12
CA ASN A 77 -4.52 -5.62 -8.79
C ASN A 77 -5.71 -4.75 -9.24
N HIS A 78 -6.82 -5.39 -9.64
CA HIS A 78 -8.04 -4.70 -10.06
C HIS A 78 -8.55 -3.73 -8.98
N ILE A 79 -8.45 -4.07 -7.70
CA ILE A 79 -8.87 -3.20 -6.59
C ILE A 79 -8.25 -1.80 -6.70
N TRP A 80 -6.98 -1.74 -7.10
CA TRP A 80 -6.20 -0.50 -7.15
C TRP A 80 -6.26 0.20 -8.51
N ARG A 81 -6.78 -0.48 -9.54
CA ARG A 81 -6.90 0.02 -10.91
C ARG A 81 -8.35 0.07 -11.40
N CYS A 82 -9.30 -0.05 -10.47
CA CYS A 82 -10.72 -0.10 -10.80
C CYS A 82 -11.12 1.21 -11.51
N PRO A 83 -11.71 1.16 -12.72
CA PRO A 83 -12.04 2.35 -13.50
C PRO A 83 -12.96 3.32 -12.75
N GLU A 84 -13.96 2.78 -12.06
CA GLU A 84 -14.92 3.51 -11.23
C GLU A 84 -14.30 4.20 -10.02
N THR A 85 -13.01 3.98 -9.75
CA THR A 85 -12.29 4.63 -8.67
C THR A 85 -11.32 5.70 -9.16
N LEU A 86 -11.07 5.84 -10.47
CA LEU A 86 -10.04 6.74 -11.01
C LEU A 86 -10.25 8.20 -10.60
N THR A 87 -11.48 8.71 -10.66
CA THR A 87 -11.78 10.08 -10.22
C THR A 87 -11.42 10.28 -8.75
N SER A 88 -11.88 9.39 -7.87
CA SER A 88 -11.53 9.48 -6.44
C SER A 88 -10.02 9.32 -6.22
N GLN A 89 -9.35 8.47 -7.00
CA GLN A 89 -7.90 8.30 -6.92
C GLN A 89 -7.18 9.59 -7.28
N CYS A 90 -7.61 10.28 -8.35
CA CYS A 90 -7.04 11.57 -8.74
C CYS A 90 -7.19 12.60 -7.61
N GLU A 91 -8.40 12.73 -7.05
CA GLU A 91 -8.67 13.61 -5.92
C GLU A 91 -7.78 13.28 -4.71
N GLY A 92 -7.68 12.01 -4.33
CA GLY A 92 -6.87 11.58 -3.19
C GLY A 92 -5.36 11.80 -3.38
N TRP A 93 -4.87 11.67 -4.61
CA TRP A 93 -3.48 11.99 -4.95
C TRP A 93 -3.24 13.50 -4.88
N GLU A 94 -4.12 14.32 -5.44
CA GLU A 94 -4.02 15.79 -5.40
C GLU A 94 -4.07 16.31 -3.97
N GLU A 95 -5.02 15.84 -3.16
CA GLU A 95 -5.10 16.15 -1.72
C GLU A 95 -3.78 15.80 -1.00
N THR A 96 -3.20 14.64 -1.31
CA THR A 96 -1.92 14.23 -0.71
C THR A 96 -0.77 15.12 -1.16
N MET A 97 -0.72 15.51 -2.44
CA MET A 97 0.29 16.42 -2.98
C MET A 97 0.19 17.81 -2.34
N GLU A 98 -1.02 18.34 -2.17
CA GLU A 98 -1.26 19.62 -1.47
C GLU A 98 -0.80 19.57 -0.01
N LEU A 99 -1.17 18.51 0.71
CA LEU A 99 -0.76 18.31 2.09
C LEU A 99 0.77 18.28 2.21
N VAL A 100 1.44 17.54 1.33
CA VAL A 100 2.90 17.42 1.34
C VAL A 100 3.59 18.73 0.97
N THR A 101 3.05 19.46 -0.01
CA THR A 101 3.57 20.78 -0.41
C THR A 101 3.43 21.77 0.75
N SER A 102 2.28 21.79 1.42
CA SER A 102 2.04 22.63 2.59
C SER A 102 2.97 22.27 3.76
N LEU A 103 3.26 20.98 3.94
CA LEU A 103 4.20 20.50 4.95
C LEU A 103 5.63 20.93 4.62
N GLY A 104 6.07 20.76 3.38
CA GLY A 104 7.38 21.20 2.89
C GLY A 104 7.60 22.68 3.17
N LYS A 105 6.61 23.52 2.85
CA LYS A 105 6.65 24.96 3.13
C LYS A 105 6.79 25.26 4.63
N LYS A 106 6.00 24.61 5.49
CA LYS A 106 6.10 24.79 6.96
C LYS A 106 7.46 24.35 7.51
N LEU A 107 8.02 23.25 7.00
CA LEU A 107 9.35 22.79 7.41
C LEU A 107 10.44 23.75 6.98
N TRP A 108 10.32 24.30 5.76
CA TRP A 108 11.22 25.33 5.27
C TRP A 108 11.14 26.62 6.09
N GLU A 109 9.93 27.11 6.42
CA GLU A 109 9.74 28.29 7.27
C GLU A 109 10.46 28.13 8.62
N ARG A 110 10.29 26.98 9.29
CA ARG A 110 10.99 26.66 10.54
C ARG A 110 12.50 26.58 10.36
N ALA A 111 12.97 25.95 9.28
CA ALA A 111 14.38 25.84 8.97
C ALA A 111 15.00 27.22 8.72
N LYS A 112 14.26 28.13 8.07
CA LYS A 112 14.68 29.50 7.80
C LYS A 112 14.75 30.33 9.08
N GLU A 113 13.73 30.27 9.94
CA GLU A 113 13.74 30.95 11.25
C GLU A 113 14.93 30.50 12.12
N SER A 114 15.20 29.19 12.15
CA SER A 114 16.36 28.63 12.85
C SER A 114 17.68 29.13 12.26
N TRP A 115 17.77 29.19 10.93
CA TRP A 115 18.95 29.69 10.23
C TRP A 115 19.20 31.17 10.50
N GLU A 116 18.17 32.01 10.47
CA GLU A 116 18.26 33.45 10.78
C GLU A 116 18.69 33.68 12.23
N SER A 117 18.14 32.89 13.16
CA SER A 117 18.49 32.95 14.58
C SER A 117 19.95 32.54 14.84
N GLU A 118 20.42 31.47 14.20
CA GLU A 118 21.82 31.02 14.28
C GLU A 118 22.77 32.05 13.66
N LYS A 119 22.38 32.66 12.53
CA LYS A 119 23.16 33.71 11.86
C LYS A 119 23.32 34.94 12.76
N LYS A 120 22.22 35.43 13.32
CA LYS A 120 22.23 36.58 14.24
C LYS A 120 23.10 36.31 15.47
N LYS A 121 22.99 35.12 16.06
CA LYS A 121 23.82 34.71 17.20
C LYS A 121 25.32 34.66 16.83
N ALA A 122 25.66 34.16 15.65
CA ALA A 122 27.05 34.15 15.19
C ALA A 122 27.59 35.56 14.98
N GLU A 123 26.78 36.48 14.44
CA GLU A 123 27.12 37.89 14.29
C GLU A 123 27.34 38.58 15.65
N GLU A 124 26.47 38.33 16.64
CA GLU A 124 26.61 38.83 18.02
C GLU A 124 27.88 38.30 18.72
N GLU A 125 28.25 37.05 18.45
CA GLU A 125 29.46 36.42 18.97
C GLU A 125 30.73 36.79 18.17
N GLY A 126 30.61 37.61 17.13
CA GLY A 126 31.72 38.01 16.25
C GLY A 126 32.32 36.84 15.45
N LYS A 127 31.55 35.78 15.22
CA LYS A 127 31.96 34.56 14.51
C LYS A 127 31.48 34.58 13.06
N GLU A 128 32.28 33.98 12.18
CA GLU A 128 31.91 33.77 10.79
C GLU A 128 30.81 32.69 10.67
N PHE A 129 29.66 33.04 10.06
CA PHE A 129 28.55 32.13 9.85
C PHE A 129 28.64 31.43 8.48
N LYS A 130 28.73 30.09 8.47
CA LYS A 130 29.05 29.29 7.26
C LYS A 130 27.89 28.46 6.70
N LYS A 131 26.74 28.43 7.39
CA LYS A 131 25.62 27.57 6.99
C LYS A 131 24.86 28.20 5.81
N LYS A 132 24.61 27.42 4.76
CA LYS A 132 23.83 27.87 3.59
C LYS A 132 22.37 28.14 3.98
N GLU A 133 21.78 29.15 3.36
CA GLU A 133 20.36 29.48 3.54
C GLU A 133 19.48 28.35 2.97
N PRO A 134 18.42 27.91 3.68
CA PRO A 134 17.50 26.93 3.17
C PRO A 134 16.61 27.51 2.06
N THR A 135 16.41 26.74 0.99
CA THR A 135 15.59 27.12 -0.17
C THR A 135 14.33 26.27 -0.27
N PHE A 136 13.30 26.82 -0.91
CA PHE A 136 12.06 26.10 -1.24
C PHE A 136 11.34 26.82 -2.39
N SER A 137 11.07 26.12 -3.48
CA SER A 137 10.19 26.59 -4.57
C SER A 137 8.78 26.01 -4.38
N ASN A 138 7.78 26.82 -4.73
CA ASN A 138 6.41 26.35 -4.84
C ASN A 138 6.19 25.86 -6.27
N GLU A 139 6.07 24.55 -6.43
CA GLU A 139 5.82 23.94 -7.74
C GLU A 139 4.33 23.82 -8.03
N THR A 140 4.00 23.78 -9.32
CA THR A 140 2.61 23.56 -9.76
C THR A 140 2.23 22.10 -9.61
N MET A 141 0.92 21.85 -9.42
CA MET A 141 0.37 20.49 -9.39
C MET A 141 0.71 19.72 -10.68
N ASP A 142 0.74 20.40 -11.84
CA ASP A 142 1.09 19.78 -13.12
C ASP A 142 2.54 19.31 -13.20
N SER A 143 3.48 20.06 -12.60
CA SER A 143 4.89 19.65 -12.54
C SER A 143 5.07 18.42 -11.64
N PHE A 144 4.30 18.34 -10.55
CA PHE A 144 4.27 17.17 -9.69
C PHE A 144 3.71 15.95 -10.43
N TRP A 145 2.57 16.11 -11.11
CA TRP A 145 1.99 15.05 -11.94
C TRP A 145 2.93 14.58 -13.04
N THR A 146 3.60 15.50 -13.74
CA THR A 146 4.58 15.17 -14.78
C THR A 146 5.68 14.29 -14.21
N MET A 147 6.25 14.67 -13.06
CA MET A 147 7.23 13.83 -12.37
C MET A 147 6.65 12.46 -12.03
N LEU A 148 5.43 12.38 -11.49
CA LEU A 148 4.83 11.09 -11.13
C LEU A 148 4.56 10.21 -12.36
N MET A 149 4.14 10.78 -13.49
CA MET A 149 3.93 10.04 -14.74
C MET A 149 5.22 9.44 -15.29
N ASP A 150 6.34 10.14 -15.14
CA ASP A 150 7.65 9.65 -15.60
C ASP A 150 8.15 8.42 -14.80
N TYR A 151 7.77 8.33 -13.52
CA TYR A 151 8.31 7.29 -12.61
C TYR A 151 7.30 6.24 -12.15
N PHE A 152 6.00 6.53 -12.14
CA PHE A 152 4.96 5.60 -11.72
C PHE A 152 4.03 5.21 -12.89
N ARG A 153 4.12 3.96 -13.32
CA ARG A 153 3.16 3.40 -14.27
C ARG A 153 1.74 3.43 -13.70
N GLY A 154 0.80 3.89 -14.52
CA GLY A 154 -0.60 4.09 -14.16
C GLY A 154 -0.92 5.46 -13.57
N ALA A 155 0.07 6.32 -13.29
CA ALA A 155 -0.19 7.68 -12.81
C ALA A 155 -0.89 8.53 -13.88
N ARG A 156 -0.57 8.31 -15.16
CA ARG A 156 -1.29 8.92 -16.29
C ARG A 156 -2.77 8.58 -16.27
N ASN A 157 -3.11 7.29 -16.16
CA ASN A 157 -4.49 6.82 -16.14
C ASN A 157 -5.31 7.42 -14.99
N ILE A 158 -4.66 7.62 -13.82
CA ILE A 158 -5.29 8.32 -12.69
C ILE A 158 -5.56 9.78 -13.05
N LYS A 159 -4.56 10.52 -13.53
CA LYS A 159 -4.66 11.96 -13.79
C LYS A 159 -5.61 12.28 -14.95
N GLU A 160 -5.52 11.54 -16.03
CA GLU A 160 -6.36 11.72 -17.23
C GLU A 160 -7.75 11.10 -17.05
N GLN A 161 -7.99 10.39 -15.93
CA GLN A 161 -9.23 9.68 -15.62
C GLN A 161 -9.68 8.78 -16.76
N ASN A 162 -8.71 8.20 -17.46
CA ASN A 162 -8.94 7.44 -18.66
C ASN A 162 -8.18 6.13 -18.59
N LEU A 163 -8.85 5.06 -19.04
CA LEU A 163 -8.23 3.76 -19.25
C LEU A 163 -7.53 3.67 -20.61
N LEU A 164 -7.38 4.78 -21.34
CA LEU A 164 -6.51 4.84 -22.51
C LEU A 164 -5.05 4.71 -22.04
N ASP A 165 -4.69 3.47 -21.75
CA ASP A 165 -3.45 2.81 -22.13
C ASP A 165 -3.55 1.37 -21.58
N ASP A 166 -4.30 0.55 -22.32
CA ASP A 166 -3.81 -0.79 -22.68
C ASP A 166 -2.52 -0.64 -23.52
N ASP A 167 -1.49 -0.01 -22.96
CA ASP A 167 -0.08 -0.21 -23.35
C ASP A 167 0.39 -1.62 -22.94
N MET A 168 -0.55 -2.57 -22.90
CA MET A 168 -0.35 -3.98 -22.66
C MET A 168 -0.11 -4.75 -23.96
N GLU A 169 -0.16 -4.12 -25.15
CA GLU A 169 0.08 -4.87 -26.40
C GLU A 169 1.08 -4.29 -27.40
N ARG A 170 1.67 -3.10 -27.20
CA ARG A 170 2.69 -2.63 -28.18
C ARG A 170 3.67 -1.55 -27.73
N GLU A 171 4.33 -1.75 -26.60
CA GLU A 171 5.77 -1.50 -26.62
C GLU A 171 6.43 -2.82 -26.40
N GLU A 172 7.42 -3.14 -27.25
CA GLU A 172 8.42 -4.14 -26.92
C GLU A 172 8.67 -4.04 -25.43
N VAL A 173 8.66 -5.18 -24.73
CA VAL A 173 9.55 -5.31 -23.59
C VAL A 173 10.86 -4.79 -24.16
N VAL A 174 11.21 -3.53 -23.90
CA VAL A 174 12.55 -3.06 -24.15
C VAL A 174 13.29 -3.99 -23.25
N ASP A 175 13.87 -5.00 -23.89
CA ASP A 175 14.74 -5.95 -23.28
C ASP A 175 15.96 -5.09 -22.90
N LEU A 176 15.80 -4.37 -21.79
CA LEU A 176 16.85 -4.09 -20.84
C LEU A 176 17.27 -5.41 -20.17
N GLY A 177 17.09 -6.56 -20.84
CA GLY A 177 18.23 -7.11 -21.56
C GLY A 177 19.27 -7.54 -20.56
N SER A 178 18.96 -8.65 -19.88
CA SER A 178 19.79 -9.37 -18.91
C SER A 178 19.68 -9.04 -17.42
N LEU A 179 18.94 -8.01 -16.97
CA LEU A 179 18.90 -7.64 -15.54
C LEU A 179 17.55 -7.74 -14.81
N GLY A 180 16.44 -8.06 -15.48
CA GLY A 180 15.18 -8.43 -14.81
C GLY A 180 14.52 -7.31 -13.99
N TRP A 181 14.46 -6.09 -14.53
CA TRP A 181 13.92 -4.92 -13.84
C TRP A 181 12.42 -4.70 -14.09
N ARG A 182 11.63 -4.43 -13.04
CA ARG A 182 10.24 -3.92 -13.15
C ARG A 182 10.18 -2.42 -12.82
N PRO A 183 9.45 -1.63 -13.62
CA PRO A 183 9.12 -0.24 -13.32
C PRO A 183 8.17 -0.10 -12.11
N TRP A 184 8.28 1.02 -11.40
CA TRP A 184 7.38 1.36 -10.30
C TRP A 184 5.95 1.59 -10.81
N THR A 185 4.96 1.19 -10.01
CA THR A 185 3.54 1.32 -10.36
C THR A 185 2.78 2.04 -9.25
N VAL A 186 1.63 2.64 -9.58
CA VAL A 186 0.74 3.26 -8.56
C VAL A 186 0.31 2.28 -7.47
N ILE A 187 0.24 0.98 -7.78
CA ILE A 187 -0.05 -0.09 -6.81
C ILE A 187 1.01 -0.15 -5.72
N ASP A 188 2.29 0.05 -6.07
CA ASP A 188 3.39 0.03 -5.11
C ASP A 188 3.26 1.15 -4.08
N ALA A 189 2.87 2.34 -4.52
CA ALA A 189 2.58 3.47 -3.64
C ALA A 189 1.37 3.17 -2.73
N TYR A 190 0.28 2.63 -3.29
CA TYR A 190 -0.87 2.19 -2.48
C TYR A 190 -0.52 1.10 -1.49
N HIS A 191 0.43 0.22 -1.81
CA HIS A 191 0.93 -0.81 -0.90
C HIS A 191 1.83 -0.25 0.21
N GLY A 192 2.29 0.99 0.07
CA GLY A 192 3.17 1.66 1.02
C GLY A 192 4.65 1.37 0.78
N LEU A 193 5.02 0.89 -0.41
CA LEU A 193 6.40 0.76 -0.83
C LEU A 193 6.93 2.13 -1.25
N ALA A 194 7.99 2.59 -0.59
CA ALA A 194 8.59 3.88 -0.85
C ALA A 194 9.77 3.75 -1.82
N PRO A 195 9.80 4.46 -2.96
CA PRO A 195 10.97 4.48 -3.83
C PRO A 195 12.11 5.34 -3.27
N LEU A 196 13.35 4.86 -3.38
CA LEU A 196 14.54 5.63 -2.97
C LEU A 196 14.71 6.92 -3.76
N PHE A 197 14.45 6.89 -5.07
CA PHE A 197 14.63 8.04 -5.95
C PHE A 197 13.72 9.22 -5.57
N LEU A 198 12.62 8.97 -4.84
CA LEU A 198 11.59 9.97 -4.61
C LEU A 198 12.12 11.17 -3.83
N LYS A 199 13.07 10.93 -2.91
CA LYS A 199 13.73 11.97 -2.11
C LYS A 199 14.48 12.96 -3.02
N ASP A 200 15.26 12.44 -3.97
CA ASP A 200 16.04 13.26 -4.90
C ASP A 200 15.14 14.00 -5.90
N LYS A 201 14.03 13.37 -6.33
CA LYS A 201 13.04 14.04 -7.19
C LYS A 201 12.32 15.16 -6.47
N PHE A 202 11.94 14.96 -5.21
CA PHE A 202 11.33 16.02 -4.41
C PHE A 202 12.31 17.15 -4.11
N GLN A 203 13.58 16.82 -3.87
CA GLN A 203 14.63 17.81 -3.68
C GLN A 203 14.78 18.71 -4.92
N THR A 204 14.80 18.08 -6.10
CA THR A 204 14.93 18.78 -7.38
C THR A 204 13.68 19.58 -7.70
N LEU A 205 12.50 18.98 -7.53
CA LEU A 205 11.22 19.59 -7.82
C LEU A 205 11.00 20.84 -6.95
N PHE A 206 11.06 20.70 -5.62
CA PHE A 206 10.79 21.80 -4.69
C PHE A 206 12.01 22.68 -4.39
N TYR A 207 13.13 22.50 -5.11
CA TYR A 207 14.40 23.20 -4.89
C TYR A 207 14.73 23.37 -3.39
N THR A 208 14.78 22.25 -2.66
CA THR A 208 14.86 22.26 -1.19
C THR A 208 16.01 21.42 -0.63
N THR A 209 16.14 21.37 0.70
CA THR A 209 17.17 20.56 1.35
C THR A 209 16.81 19.08 1.30
N GLN A 210 17.82 18.20 1.33
CA GLN A 210 17.60 16.75 1.31
C GLN A 210 16.77 16.28 2.51
N GLU A 211 16.88 16.96 3.65
CA GLU A 211 16.13 16.66 4.87
C GLU A 211 14.64 16.92 4.68
N ILE A 212 14.28 18.10 4.18
CA ILE A 212 12.88 18.47 3.91
C ILE A 212 12.31 17.56 2.82
N ALA A 213 13.05 17.35 1.72
CA ALA A 213 12.64 16.47 0.63
C ALA A 213 12.40 15.02 1.10
N SER A 214 13.26 14.51 1.99
CA SER A 214 13.08 13.18 2.58
C SER A 214 11.79 13.06 3.37
N ILE A 215 11.51 14.05 4.24
CA ILE A 215 10.27 14.07 5.04
C ILE A 215 9.05 14.17 4.12
N MET A 216 9.12 15.01 3.08
CA MET A 216 8.03 15.15 2.11
C MET A 216 7.77 13.85 1.35
N ALA A 217 8.80 13.17 0.85
CA ALA A 217 8.68 11.90 0.15
C ALA A 217 8.07 10.81 1.05
N ASP A 218 8.51 10.72 2.30
CA ASP A 218 7.99 9.76 3.27
C ASP A 218 6.51 10.01 3.58
N ARG A 219 6.15 11.29 3.74
CA ARG A 219 4.78 11.73 4.00
C ARG A 219 3.86 11.54 2.79
N PHE A 220 4.39 11.73 1.58
CA PHE A 220 3.66 11.46 0.35
C PHE A 220 3.26 9.99 0.25
N ILE A 221 4.21 9.05 0.35
CA ILE A 221 3.87 7.62 0.27
C ILE A 221 2.97 7.19 1.41
N LYS A 222 3.18 7.73 2.63
CA LYS A 222 2.27 7.47 3.76
C LYS A 222 0.84 7.95 3.49
N GLY A 223 0.68 9.12 2.88
CA GLY A 223 -0.61 9.71 2.50
C GLY A 223 -1.31 8.88 1.43
N ILE A 224 -0.61 8.50 0.36
CA ILE A 224 -1.15 7.62 -0.69
C ILE A 224 -1.56 6.25 -0.11
N GLU A 225 -0.77 5.68 0.80
CA GLU A 225 -1.10 4.42 1.47
C GLU A 225 -2.37 4.53 2.34
N ASP A 226 -2.50 5.63 3.09
CA ASP A 226 -3.69 5.88 3.91
C ASP A 226 -4.91 6.10 3.02
N TYR A 227 -4.79 6.90 1.96
CA TYR A 227 -5.85 7.09 0.96
C TYR A 227 -6.25 5.77 0.30
N GLY A 228 -5.31 4.91 -0.10
CA GLY A 228 -5.63 3.60 -0.64
C GLY A 228 -6.50 2.77 0.32
N ARG A 229 -6.29 2.90 1.64
CA ARG A 229 -7.15 2.26 2.64
C ARG A 229 -8.51 2.95 2.76
N THR A 230 -8.54 4.27 2.93
CA THR A 230 -9.76 5.00 3.29
C THR A 230 -10.64 5.36 2.11
N GLY A 231 -10.05 5.69 0.96
CA GLY A 231 -10.71 6.09 -0.28
C GLY A 231 -11.01 4.94 -1.24
N ILE A 232 -10.20 3.88 -1.25
CA ILE A 232 -10.41 2.74 -2.17
C ILE A 232 -10.93 1.50 -1.42
N TRP A 233 -10.12 0.98 -0.49
CA TRP A 233 -10.41 -0.31 0.15
C TRP A 233 -11.68 -0.30 1.01
N ASN A 234 -11.84 0.70 1.88
CA ASN A 234 -12.99 0.79 2.79
C ASN A 234 -14.32 0.96 2.02
N PRO A 235 -14.45 1.86 1.03
CA PRO A 235 -15.68 1.98 0.22
C PRO A 235 -15.99 0.69 -0.55
N ARG A 236 -14.99 0.05 -1.16
CA ARG A 236 -15.15 -1.25 -1.82
C ARG A 236 -15.66 -2.32 -0.85
N CYS A 237 -15.08 -2.39 0.36
CA CYS A 237 -15.53 -3.34 1.39
C CYS A 237 -16.98 -3.08 1.80
N LYS A 238 -17.39 -1.82 1.91
CA LYS A 238 -18.77 -1.45 2.21
C LYS A 238 -19.72 -1.95 1.12
N LYS A 239 -19.43 -1.66 -0.16
CA LYS A 239 -20.22 -2.17 -1.31
C LYS A 239 -20.32 -3.70 -1.29
N THR A 240 -19.20 -4.38 -1.04
CA THR A 240 -19.17 -5.85 -0.93
C THR A 240 -20.06 -6.36 0.20
N VAL A 241 -19.98 -5.77 1.39
CA VAL A 241 -20.77 -6.18 2.55
C VAL A 241 -22.27 -5.90 2.34
N ASP A 242 -22.61 -4.81 1.68
CA ASP A 242 -24.01 -4.47 1.40
C ASP A 242 -24.62 -5.43 0.35
N TRP A 243 -23.85 -5.81 -0.66
CA TRP A 243 -24.23 -6.88 -1.59
C TRP A 243 -24.34 -8.25 -0.88
N GLU A 244 -23.39 -8.62 -0.03
CA GLU A 244 -23.47 -9.87 0.73
C GLU A 244 -24.75 -9.95 1.57
N LYS A 245 -25.16 -8.84 2.20
CA LYS A 245 -26.42 -8.78 2.94
C LYS A 245 -27.64 -8.94 2.03
N SER A 246 -27.61 -8.40 0.80
CA SER A 246 -28.76 -8.50 -0.12
C SER A 246 -28.99 -9.93 -0.60
N ILE A 247 -27.93 -10.75 -0.69
CA ILE A 247 -28.01 -12.17 -1.03
C ILE A 247 -28.04 -13.09 0.21
N GLY A 248 -28.18 -12.54 1.42
CA GLY A 248 -28.28 -13.32 2.66
C GLY A 248 -26.97 -13.93 3.18
N VAL A 249 -25.82 -13.53 2.64
CA VAL A 249 -24.50 -13.94 3.15
C VAL A 249 -24.20 -13.22 4.46
N THR A 250 -23.93 -14.00 5.51
CA THR A 250 -23.61 -13.50 6.85
C THR A 250 -22.18 -13.87 7.24
N GLY A 251 -21.62 -13.18 8.25
CA GLY A 251 -20.30 -13.57 8.79
C GLY A 251 -20.28 -15.00 9.34
N VAL A 252 -21.44 -15.55 9.74
CA VAL A 252 -21.58 -16.96 10.12
C VAL A 252 -21.54 -17.82 8.86
N SER A 253 -22.32 -17.52 7.82
CA SER A 253 -22.35 -18.34 6.60
C SER A 253 -20.98 -18.45 5.94
N LYS A 254 -20.17 -17.37 5.98
CA LYS A 254 -18.77 -17.41 5.51
C LYS A 254 -17.90 -18.41 6.29
N ARG A 255 -18.09 -18.53 7.60
CA ARG A 255 -17.29 -19.43 8.46
C ARG A 255 -17.83 -20.85 8.54
N THR A 256 -19.11 -21.06 8.19
CA THR A 256 -19.70 -22.39 8.13
C THR A 256 -19.22 -23.12 6.88
N ARG A 257 -19.13 -24.44 6.99
CA ARG A 257 -18.70 -25.30 5.87
C ARG A 257 -19.67 -25.18 4.68
N PRO A 258 -19.19 -25.27 3.43
CA PRO A 258 -20.06 -25.38 2.27
C PRO A 258 -21.01 -26.57 2.43
N GLU A 259 -22.30 -26.38 2.16
CA GLU A 259 -23.23 -27.50 2.09
C GLU A 259 -22.90 -28.32 0.83
N GLU A 260 -22.68 -29.63 0.99
CA GLU A 260 -22.43 -30.51 -0.15
C GLU A 260 -23.71 -30.61 -1.00
N PRO A 261 -23.63 -30.42 -2.34
CA PRO A 261 -24.80 -30.55 -3.20
C PRO A 261 -25.34 -31.98 -3.12
N GLY A 262 -26.50 -32.17 -2.48
CA GLY A 262 -27.17 -33.47 -2.37
C GLY A 262 -27.56 -33.91 -0.95
N THR A 263 -27.14 -33.19 0.10
CA THR A 263 -27.53 -33.55 1.47
C THR A 263 -28.88 -32.93 1.80
N ARG A 264 -29.97 -33.68 1.57
CA ARG A 264 -31.32 -33.28 2.02
C ARG A 264 -31.31 -33.00 3.53
N ALA A 265 -31.95 -31.89 3.90
CA ALA A 265 -32.19 -31.47 5.28
C ALA A 265 -32.72 -32.64 6.14
N GLY A 266 -31.90 -33.08 7.08
CA GLY A 266 -32.26 -34.01 8.13
C GLY A 266 -32.15 -33.31 9.47
N GLY A 267 -33.30 -32.86 9.98
CA GLY A 267 -33.68 -32.69 11.39
C GLY A 267 -32.64 -32.23 12.42
N HIS A 268 -33.01 -31.15 13.11
CA HIS A 268 -32.50 -30.85 14.45
C HIS A 268 -32.57 -32.11 15.36
N GLY A 269 -31.42 -32.67 15.69
CA GLY A 269 -31.24 -33.70 16.71
C GLY A 269 -30.07 -33.29 17.60
N GLY A 270 -30.37 -32.91 18.83
CA GLY A 270 -29.37 -32.49 19.79
C GLY A 270 -28.45 -33.62 20.25
N SER A 271 -27.36 -33.17 20.86
CA SER A 271 -26.53 -33.83 21.88
C SER A 271 -25.34 -34.70 21.43
N ASN A 272 -24.20 -34.14 21.84
CA ASN A 272 -23.11 -34.74 22.59
C ASN A 272 -21.90 -35.35 21.86
N SER A 273 -20.75 -34.81 22.28
CA SER A 273 -19.39 -35.34 22.26
C SER A 273 -19.06 -36.35 21.16
N ASN A 274 -18.28 -35.92 20.16
CA ASN A 274 -17.34 -36.85 19.56
C ASN A 274 -16.04 -36.16 19.16
N PHE A 275 -14.98 -36.50 19.90
CA PHE A 275 -13.59 -36.11 19.71
C PHE A 275 -13.01 -36.83 18.48
N GLY A 276 -13.65 -36.64 17.31
CA GLY A 276 -13.42 -37.42 16.09
C GLY A 276 -13.23 -36.60 14.82
N ASN A 277 -13.07 -35.27 14.92
CA ASN A 277 -13.05 -34.38 13.75
C ASN A 277 -11.69 -33.75 13.40
N PHE A 278 -10.58 -34.24 13.96
CA PHE A 278 -9.24 -33.69 13.70
C PHE A 278 -8.78 -33.81 12.23
N ASN A 279 -9.32 -34.75 11.45
CA ASN A 279 -8.94 -34.92 10.04
C ASN A 279 -9.74 -34.02 9.07
N ARG A 280 -10.92 -33.53 9.45
CA ARG A 280 -11.78 -32.71 8.59
C ARG A 280 -11.44 -31.22 8.66
N ASP A 281 -11.10 -30.70 9.85
CA ASP A 281 -10.51 -29.36 9.99
C ASP A 281 -9.17 -29.23 9.25
N ARG A 282 -8.43 -30.34 9.15
CA ARG A 282 -7.15 -30.39 8.41
C ARG A 282 -7.33 -30.12 6.92
N PHE A 283 -8.44 -30.52 6.30
CA PHE A 283 -8.66 -30.37 4.85
C PHE A 283 -8.96 -28.90 4.47
N ASP A 284 -9.80 -28.21 5.24
CA ASP A 284 -10.12 -26.79 5.02
C ASP A 284 -8.93 -25.87 5.34
N VAL A 285 -8.23 -26.15 6.45
CA VAL A 285 -6.96 -25.48 6.76
C VAL A 285 -5.91 -25.75 5.68
N THR A 286 -5.88 -26.94 5.08
CA THR A 286 -4.94 -27.26 3.98
C THR A 286 -5.31 -26.52 2.69
N ARG A 287 -6.60 -26.40 2.36
CA ARG A 287 -7.06 -25.62 1.20
C ARG A 287 -6.78 -24.13 1.39
N MET A 288 -7.06 -23.56 2.56
CA MET A 288 -6.70 -22.18 2.93
C MET A 288 -5.18 -21.96 2.86
N LYS A 289 -4.39 -22.89 3.39
CA LYS A 289 -2.91 -22.83 3.27
C LYS A 289 -2.45 -22.87 1.82
N ARG A 290 -3.12 -23.64 0.95
CA ARG A 290 -2.80 -23.67 -0.49
C ARG A 290 -3.18 -22.36 -1.18
N LEU A 291 -4.35 -21.78 -0.87
CA LEU A 291 -4.78 -20.50 -1.42
C LEU A 291 -3.88 -19.35 -0.94
N HIS A 292 -3.54 -19.32 0.35
CA HIS A 292 -2.58 -18.37 0.89
C HIS A 292 -1.20 -18.55 0.25
N LYS A 293 -0.70 -19.80 0.15
CA LYS A 293 0.58 -20.07 -0.51
C LYS A 293 0.54 -19.73 -2.00
N ALA A 294 -0.61 -19.88 -2.67
CA ALA A 294 -0.80 -19.49 -4.06
C ALA A 294 -0.84 -17.98 -4.19
N ALA A 295 -1.58 -17.25 -3.34
CA ALA A 295 -1.58 -15.79 -3.33
C ALA A 295 -0.18 -15.23 -2.99
N ASP A 296 0.47 -15.76 -1.95
CA ASP A 296 1.86 -15.44 -1.62
C ASP A 296 2.77 -15.76 -2.79
N LYS A 297 2.58 -16.89 -3.47
CA LYS A 297 3.38 -17.26 -4.64
C LYS A 297 3.06 -16.37 -5.83
N ASP A 298 1.83 -16.00 -6.10
CA ASP A 298 1.44 -15.11 -7.20
C ASP A 298 2.00 -13.72 -6.95
N VAL A 299 1.97 -13.27 -5.69
CA VAL A 299 2.56 -12.04 -5.23
C VAL A 299 4.08 -12.12 -5.25
N LEU A 300 4.69 -13.26 -4.88
CA LEU A 300 6.14 -13.47 -4.98
C LEU A 300 6.62 -13.73 -6.41
N ASP A 301 5.82 -14.29 -7.29
CA ASP A 301 6.13 -14.55 -8.71
C ASP A 301 5.91 -13.26 -9.49
N GLU A 302 4.87 -12.50 -9.13
CA GLU A 302 4.79 -11.09 -9.46
C GLU A 302 6.08 -10.46 -8.95
N TYR A 303 6.36 -10.45 -7.64
CA TYR A 303 7.42 -9.69 -6.97
C TYR A 303 8.87 -10.13 -7.18
N GLN A 304 9.13 -11.37 -7.55
CA GLN A 304 10.47 -11.91 -7.72
C GLN A 304 10.55 -12.49 -9.12
N GLY A 305 11.31 -11.83 -9.99
CA GLY A 305 11.98 -12.51 -11.10
C GLY A 305 13.04 -13.53 -10.65
N LYS A 306 12.86 -14.20 -9.48
CA LYS A 306 13.78 -14.98 -8.64
C LYS A 306 14.64 -14.18 -7.65
N GLY A 307 14.56 -14.53 -6.36
CA GLY A 307 15.55 -14.15 -5.34
C GLY A 307 15.12 -14.44 -3.90
N VAL A 308 15.80 -15.38 -3.24
CA VAL A 308 15.52 -15.90 -1.88
C VAL A 308 15.72 -14.84 -0.78
N LEU A 309 14.75 -14.68 0.12
CA LEU A 309 14.83 -13.84 1.33
C LEU A 309 15.98 -14.29 2.26
N ASN A 310 16.80 -13.34 2.73
CA ASN A 310 17.93 -13.62 3.62
C ASN A 310 17.54 -13.55 5.11
N VAL A 311 18.43 -14.03 5.98
CA VAL A 311 18.16 -14.26 7.42
C VAL A 311 17.84 -12.96 8.17
N MET A 312 18.33 -11.79 7.72
CA MET A 312 18.05 -10.49 8.35
C MET A 312 16.54 -10.16 8.34
N GLU A 313 15.83 -10.59 7.30
CA GLU A 313 14.39 -10.38 7.10
C GLU A 313 13.53 -11.31 7.98
N ARG A 314 14.09 -12.42 8.48
CA ARG A 314 13.40 -13.30 9.43
C ARG A 314 13.47 -12.79 10.87
N THR A 315 14.41 -11.90 11.18
CA THR A 315 14.73 -11.51 12.57
C THR A 315 14.44 -10.05 12.91
N GLY A 316 13.93 -9.24 11.97
CA GLY A 316 13.38 -7.90 12.27
C GLY A 316 14.38 -6.90 12.87
N GLY A 317 15.66 -6.98 12.50
CA GLY A 317 16.74 -6.19 13.06
C GLY A 317 17.04 -4.89 12.30
N VAL A 318 16.08 -3.97 12.18
CA VAL A 318 16.35 -2.62 11.66
C VAL A 318 16.53 -1.65 12.85
N LYS A 319 17.60 -0.84 12.85
CA LYS A 319 17.79 0.26 13.82
C LYS A 319 16.99 1.48 13.36
N TYR A 320 16.14 2.03 14.23
CA TYR A 320 15.17 3.10 13.93
C TYR A 320 15.71 4.49 14.30
N PHE A 321 15.52 5.46 13.40
CA PHE A 321 15.64 6.90 13.68
C PHE A 321 14.48 7.66 13.00
N LEU A 322 13.28 7.60 13.57
CA LEU A 322 12.16 8.48 13.21
C LEU A 322 11.49 9.07 14.47
N GLU A 323 12.27 9.32 15.52
CA GLU A 323 11.78 9.90 16.78
C GLU A 323 11.94 11.42 16.87
N LYS A 324 12.56 12.09 15.89
CA LYS A 324 12.85 13.53 16.03
C LYS A 324 11.70 14.48 15.68
N ASP A 325 10.63 14.02 15.03
CA ASP A 325 9.56 14.93 14.55
C ASP A 325 8.15 14.63 15.10
N LEU A 326 8.02 13.86 16.19
CA LEU A 326 6.75 13.71 16.92
C LEU A 326 6.74 14.53 18.21
N GLY A 327 7.20 15.78 18.11
CA GLY A 327 6.87 16.84 19.06
C GLY A 327 5.54 17.47 18.67
N ASN A 328 4.44 16.85 19.12
CA ASN A 328 3.17 17.46 19.51
C ASN A 328 2.29 16.41 20.19
#